data_AF-A0A539E506-F1
#
_entry.id   AF-A0A539E506-F1
#
_cell.length_a   1.000
_cell.length_b   1.000
_cell.length_c   1.000
_cell.angle_alpha   90.00
_cell.angle_beta   90.00
_cell.angle_gamma   90.00
#
_symmetry.space_group_name_H-M   'P 1'
#
loop_
_entity.id
_entity.type
_entity.pdbx_description
1 polymer ?
#
loop_
_entity_poly.entity_id
_entity_poly.type
_entity_poly.pdbx_seq_one_letter_code
_entity_poly.pdbx_strand_id
1 'polypeptide(L)'
;MGLTLVSHRVTLGGGYLISSKQGSSVEMLRASASPSCSESVLTPLWWANMIFKNLFKPKWKNSNPLIRRQVLREMDANDAAVQAIFAEVVRDDSDPVLRQWVVKQLRDLALLATLAQRDSDATVREHAGARLRRLVAGLDADSPTITQRLSYLDTVEDSRLLDYVVHHAPEVVLREHLMRRLAKESLCAEMAVED
;
A
#
# COMPACT_ATOMS: atom_id res chain seq x y z
N MET A 1 35.29 -33.97 50.44
CA MET A 1 36.13 -32.79 50.15
C MET A 1 35.40 -31.99 49.07
N GLY A 2 34.94 -30.75 49.23
CA GLY A 2 34.85 -29.83 50.35
C GLY A 2 33.61 -28.92 50.14
N LEU A 3 33.04 -28.45 51.24
CA LEU A 3 31.90 -27.52 51.34
C LEU A 3 32.34 -26.09 51.06
N THR A 4 31.47 -25.25 50.49
CA THR A 4 31.16 -23.94 51.11
C THR A 4 29.80 -23.39 50.67
N LEU A 5 28.89 -23.26 51.63
CA LEU A 5 27.76 -22.34 51.63
C LEU A 5 28.27 -20.90 51.81
N VAL A 6 27.68 -19.92 51.12
CA VAL A 6 27.43 -18.61 51.73
C VAL A 6 26.05 -18.14 51.30
N SER A 7 25.18 -18.01 52.30
CA SER A 7 23.90 -17.31 52.27
C SER A 7 24.14 -15.90 52.82
N HIS A 8 23.55 -14.88 52.21
CA HIS A 8 23.08 -13.72 52.96
C HIS A 8 21.85 -13.07 52.31
N ARG A 9 21.01 -12.54 53.20
CA ARG A 9 19.62 -12.15 53.05
C ARG A 9 19.51 -10.67 53.45
N VAL A 10 18.35 -10.08 53.14
CA VAL A 10 17.75 -8.83 53.70
C VAL A 10 18.36 -7.51 53.15
N THR A 11 17.67 -6.40 52.83
CA THR A 11 16.34 -5.88 53.22
C THR A 11 15.86 -4.73 52.29
N LEU A 12 14.54 -4.69 52.04
CA LEU A 12 13.56 -3.60 51.81
C LEU A 12 13.99 -2.15 51.51
N GLY A 13 13.25 -1.50 50.59
CA GLY A 13 12.72 -0.14 50.80
C GLY A 13 12.80 0.85 49.62
N GLY A 14 11.65 1.37 49.18
CA GLY A 14 11.51 2.53 48.28
C GLY A 14 10.63 2.20 47.07
N GLY A 15 9.37 2.61 46.94
CA GLY A 15 8.80 3.92 47.25
C GLY A 15 8.74 4.74 45.95
N TYR A 16 7.79 4.46 45.07
CA TYR A 16 7.51 5.28 43.88
C TYR A 16 6.13 5.93 44.01
N LEU A 17 6.14 7.26 44.07
CA LEU A 17 4.99 8.15 44.07
C LEU A 17 4.34 8.15 42.67
N ILE A 18 3.07 7.77 42.62
CA ILE A 18 2.18 8.01 41.49
C ILE A 18 1.45 9.33 41.77
N SER A 19 1.79 10.38 40.99
CA SER A 19 1.01 11.62 40.94
C SER A 19 0.20 11.62 39.65
N SER A 20 -1.12 11.49 39.78
CA SER A 20 -2.05 11.96 38.75
C SER A 20 -3.23 12.62 39.45
N LYS A 21 -3.31 13.95 39.32
CA LYS A 21 -4.51 14.74 39.62
C LYS A 21 -5.12 15.15 38.28
N GLN A 22 -6.30 14.62 37.97
CA GLN A 22 -7.27 15.26 37.09
C GLN A 22 -8.66 15.10 37.71
N GLY A 23 -9.44 16.18 37.66
CA GLY A 23 -10.79 16.35 38.20
C GLY A 23 -11.03 17.85 38.34
N SER A 24 -11.44 18.54 37.28
CA SER A 24 -12.81 18.70 36.74
C SER A 24 -13.66 19.72 37.50
N SER A 25 -14.34 20.53 36.68
CA SER A 25 -15.52 21.36 36.97
C SER A 25 -15.31 22.66 37.74
N VAL A 26 -15.38 23.79 37.02
CA VAL A 26 -16.31 24.86 37.39
C VAL A 26 -16.85 25.52 36.10
N GLU A 27 -18.16 25.56 36.02
CA GLU A 27 -18.99 26.16 34.98
C GLU A 27 -19.32 27.63 35.34
N MET A 28 -19.62 28.41 34.29
CA MET A 28 -20.33 29.70 34.26
C MET A 28 -19.63 30.98 34.76
N LEU A 29 -19.44 31.92 33.83
CA LEU A 29 -20.11 33.25 33.88
C LEU A 29 -19.95 34.04 32.56
N ARG A 30 -21.06 34.66 32.15
CA ARG A 30 -21.29 35.51 30.97
C ARG A 30 -20.28 36.66 30.81
N ALA A 31 -19.98 37.03 29.57
CA ALA A 31 -19.89 38.43 29.16
C ALA A 31 -20.08 38.58 27.64
N SER A 32 -21.10 39.37 27.29
CA SER A 32 -21.43 39.89 25.97
C SER A 32 -20.49 41.02 25.56
N ALA A 33 -19.98 41.01 24.32
CA ALA A 33 -19.64 42.24 23.58
C ALA A 33 -19.49 41.94 22.09
N SER A 34 -20.41 42.48 21.29
CA SER A 34 -20.26 42.63 19.84
C SER A 34 -19.18 43.66 19.52
N PRO A 35 -18.54 43.59 18.35
CA PRO A 35 -18.10 44.79 17.65
C PRO A 35 -18.88 44.98 16.34
N SER A 36 -19.33 46.22 16.21
CA SER A 36 -19.97 46.85 15.08
C SER A 36 -19.12 46.90 13.82
N CYS A 37 -19.81 47.02 12.68
CA CYS A 37 -19.28 47.29 11.34
C CYS A 37 -18.38 48.54 11.27
N SER A 38 -17.30 48.46 10.51
CA SER A 38 -17.04 49.42 9.41
C SER A 38 -16.08 48.80 8.40
N GLU A 39 -16.43 49.00 7.13
CA GLU A 39 -15.82 48.43 5.94
C GLU A 39 -14.43 49.03 5.68
N SER A 40 -13.52 48.19 5.19
CA SER A 40 -12.61 48.64 4.13
C SER A 40 -12.50 47.53 3.10
N VAL A 41 -12.97 47.85 1.90
CA VAL A 41 -13.01 47.00 0.73
C VAL A 41 -11.58 46.77 0.24
N LEU A 42 -11.01 45.65 0.64
CA LEU A 42 -9.87 45.05 -0.04
C LEU A 42 -10.37 43.75 -0.61
N THR A 43 -10.71 43.73 -1.90
CA THR A 43 -10.90 42.49 -2.65
C THR A 43 -9.63 41.67 -2.45
N PRO A 44 -9.64 40.57 -1.68
CA PRO A 44 -8.45 39.78 -1.58
C PRO A 44 -8.27 39.11 -2.96
N LEU A 45 -7.05 39.02 -3.42
CA LEU A 45 -6.66 38.37 -4.67
C LEU A 45 -6.75 36.82 -4.54
N TRP A 46 -7.80 36.30 -3.89
CA TRP A 46 -8.03 34.85 -3.70
C TRP A 46 -8.71 34.20 -4.90
N TRP A 47 -9.33 34.98 -5.78
CA TRP A 47 -9.93 34.48 -7.03
C TRP A 47 -8.92 34.38 -8.18
N ALA A 48 -7.82 35.14 -8.12
CA ALA A 48 -6.78 35.12 -9.16
C ALA A 48 -5.90 33.85 -9.14
N ASN A 49 -6.03 32.99 -8.13
CA ASN A 49 -5.19 31.80 -7.98
C ASN A 49 -5.83 30.49 -8.52
N MET A 50 -6.88 30.61 -9.36
CA MET A 50 -7.59 29.46 -9.93
C MET A 50 -7.48 29.32 -11.46
N ILE A 51 -6.60 30.07 -12.14
CA ILE A 51 -6.56 30.10 -13.62
C ILE A 51 -5.27 29.48 -14.23
N PHE A 52 -4.22 29.19 -13.46
CA PHE A 52 -2.92 28.77 -14.04
C PHE A 52 -2.40 27.37 -13.68
N LYS A 53 -3.18 26.50 -13.01
CA LYS A 53 -2.65 25.19 -12.56
C LYS A 53 -2.41 24.14 -13.65
N ASN A 54 -2.81 24.37 -14.91
CA ASN A 54 -2.77 23.34 -15.97
C ASN A 54 -2.24 23.82 -17.34
N LEU A 55 -1.51 24.94 -17.42
CA LEU A 55 -1.04 25.46 -18.72
C LEU A 55 0.16 24.70 -19.31
N PHE A 56 0.77 23.77 -18.57
CA PHE A 56 1.82 22.90 -19.10
C PHE A 56 1.53 21.45 -18.74
N LYS A 57 1.32 20.62 -19.77
CA LYS A 57 1.33 19.17 -19.59
C LYS A 57 2.72 18.76 -19.08
N PRO A 58 2.81 17.94 -18.02
CA PRO A 58 4.10 17.47 -17.55
C PRO A 58 4.81 16.69 -18.67
N LYS A 59 6.15 16.65 -18.65
CA LYS A 59 6.93 16.07 -19.75
C LYS A 59 6.57 14.61 -20.06
N TRP A 60 6.13 13.84 -19.08
CA TRP A 60 5.70 12.47 -19.26
C TRP A 60 4.36 12.33 -20.03
N LYS A 61 3.61 13.41 -20.27
CA LYS A 61 2.43 13.48 -21.16
C LYS A 61 2.76 14.06 -22.55
N ASN A 62 4.03 14.12 -22.93
CA ASN A 62 4.45 14.63 -24.23
C ASN A 62 3.95 13.73 -25.38
N SER A 63 3.60 14.30 -26.54
CA SER A 63 3.15 13.53 -27.70
C SER A 63 4.20 12.55 -28.23
N ASN A 64 5.50 12.87 -28.11
CA ASN A 64 6.58 11.98 -28.51
C ASN A 64 6.82 10.88 -27.45
N PRO A 65 6.60 9.59 -27.79
CA PRO A 65 6.78 8.48 -26.85
C PRO A 65 8.21 8.35 -26.33
N LEU A 66 9.22 8.77 -27.10
CA LEU A 66 10.62 8.71 -26.66
C LEU A 66 10.88 9.67 -25.49
N ILE A 67 10.27 10.87 -25.52
CA ILE A 67 10.37 11.83 -24.43
C ILE A 67 9.67 11.30 -23.18
N ARG A 68 8.48 10.70 -23.33
CA ARG A 68 7.76 10.07 -22.21
C ARG A 68 8.60 8.98 -21.55
N ARG A 69 9.15 8.06 -22.36
CA ARG A 69 10.02 6.97 -21.90
C ARG A 69 11.25 7.47 -21.16
N GLN A 70 11.92 8.49 -21.67
CA GLN A 70 13.10 9.05 -21.02
C GLN A 70 12.76 9.58 -19.63
N VAL A 71 11.74 10.43 -19.55
CA VAL A 71 11.33 11.07 -18.28
C VAL A 71 10.91 10.03 -17.25
N LEU A 72 10.14 9.02 -17.65
CA LEU A 72 9.67 7.98 -16.73
C LEU A 72 10.81 7.10 -16.20
N ARG A 73 11.88 6.87 -16.98
CA ARG A 73 13.07 6.11 -16.56
C ARG A 73 13.91 6.83 -15.51
N GLU A 74 13.85 8.15 -15.48
CA GLU A 74 14.59 8.98 -14.54
C GLU A 74 13.84 9.16 -13.20
N MET A 75 12.58 8.71 -13.11
CA MET A 75 11.77 8.80 -11.89
C MET A 75 12.09 7.67 -10.90
N ASP A 76 12.09 7.99 -9.61
CA ASP A 76 12.23 6.99 -8.56
C ASP A 76 10.92 6.20 -8.39
N ALA A 77 10.93 4.93 -8.79
CA ALA A 77 9.78 4.05 -8.65
C ALA A 77 9.34 3.82 -7.18
N ASN A 78 10.17 4.14 -6.19
CA ASN A 78 9.79 4.03 -4.78
C ASN A 78 8.93 5.20 -4.30
N ASP A 79 8.90 6.32 -5.03
CA ASP A 79 8.07 7.47 -4.70
C ASP A 79 6.59 7.16 -4.99
N ALA A 80 5.72 7.39 -4.00
CA ALA A 80 4.28 7.19 -4.12
C ALA A 80 3.66 8.08 -5.22
N ALA A 81 4.17 9.31 -5.42
CA ALA A 81 3.72 10.19 -6.48
C ALA A 81 4.09 9.62 -7.87
N VAL A 82 5.27 8.99 -7.99
CA VAL A 82 5.69 8.30 -9.22
C VAL A 82 4.84 7.05 -9.45
N GLN A 83 4.51 6.28 -8.41
CA GLN A 83 3.58 5.14 -8.56
C GLN A 83 2.20 5.58 -9.07
N ALA A 84 1.70 6.75 -8.65
CA ALA A 84 0.46 7.31 -9.19
C ALA A 84 0.58 7.68 -10.68
N ILE A 85 1.71 8.25 -11.10
CA ILE A 85 2.00 8.53 -12.52
C ILE A 85 2.07 7.23 -13.32
N PHE A 86 2.78 6.22 -12.81
CA PHE A 86 2.89 4.91 -13.45
C PHE A 86 1.53 4.24 -13.61
N ALA A 87 0.66 4.36 -12.61
CA ALA A 87 -0.70 3.86 -12.67
C ALA A 87 -1.54 4.56 -13.75
N GLU A 88 -1.33 5.86 -14.01
CA GLU A 88 -1.97 6.56 -15.13
C GLU A 88 -1.42 6.08 -16.48
N VAL A 89 -0.08 5.97 -16.60
CA VAL A 89 0.57 5.56 -17.85
C VAL A 89 0.11 4.17 -18.31
N VAL A 90 0.01 3.19 -17.42
CA VAL A 90 -0.44 1.84 -17.81
C VAL A 90 -1.92 1.76 -18.17
N ARG A 91 -2.75 2.73 -17.74
CA ARG A 91 -4.17 2.76 -18.10
C ARG A 91 -4.39 3.44 -19.44
N ASP A 92 -3.67 4.54 -19.69
CA ASP A 92 -4.05 5.50 -20.71
C ASP A 92 -3.01 5.68 -21.84
N ASP A 93 -1.75 5.26 -21.66
CA ASP A 93 -0.73 5.47 -22.70
C ASP A 93 -0.91 4.50 -23.87
N SER A 94 -0.89 5.03 -25.09
CA SER A 94 -1.10 4.24 -26.30
C SER A 94 0.09 3.37 -26.68
N ASP A 95 1.29 3.64 -26.16
CA ASP A 95 2.52 2.91 -26.48
C ASP A 95 2.66 1.63 -25.63
N PRO A 96 2.44 0.43 -26.19
CA PRO A 96 2.50 -0.82 -25.43
C PRO A 96 3.89 -1.10 -24.86
N VAL A 97 4.96 -0.65 -25.53
CA VAL A 97 6.34 -0.84 -25.05
C VAL A 97 6.58 -0.01 -23.78
N LEU A 98 6.00 1.19 -23.73
CA LEU A 98 6.07 2.01 -22.53
C LEU A 98 5.23 1.41 -21.40
N ARG A 99 3.99 0.98 -21.67
CA ARG A 99 3.15 0.28 -20.67
C ARG A 99 3.87 -0.95 -20.12
N GLN A 100 4.46 -1.78 -20.99
CA GLN A 100 5.24 -2.95 -20.61
C GLN A 100 6.39 -2.62 -19.67
N TRP A 101 7.13 -1.54 -19.95
CA TRP A 101 8.22 -1.09 -19.09
C TRP A 101 7.71 -0.64 -17.72
N VAL A 102 6.64 0.18 -17.69
CA VAL A 102 6.05 0.70 -16.45
C VAL A 102 5.45 -0.42 -15.60
N VAL A 103 4.81 -1.42 -16.22
CA VAL A 103 4.25 -2.59 -15.52
C VAL A 103 5.28 -3.28 -14.63
N LYS A 104 6.54 -3.35 -15.08
CA LYS A 104 7.63 -3.97 -14.30
C LYS A 104 7.98 -3.19 -13.02
N GLN A 105 7.58 -1.92 -12.94
CA GLN A 105 7.84 -1.02 -11.81
C GLN A 105 6.62 -0.85 -10.89
N LEU A 106 5.43 -1.32 -11.30
CA LEU A 106 4.21 -1.17 -10.51
C LEU A 106 4.22 -2.06 -9.28
N ARG A 107 3.54 -1.58 -8.24
CA ARG A 107 3.35 -2.27 -6.94
C ARG A 107 1.88 -2.51 -6.58
N ASP A 108 0.96 -1.91 -7.33
CA ASP A 108 -0.49 -2.09 -7.15
C ASP A 108 -0.94 -3.46 -7.68
N LEU A 109 -1.24 -4.39 -6.76
CA LEU A 109 -1.64 -5.75 -7.09
C LEU A 109 -2.96 -5.81 -7.87
N ALA A 110 -3.94 -4.97 -7.53
CA ALA A 110 -5.24 -4.97 -8.19
C ALA A 110 -5.15 -4.42 -9.62
N LEU A 111 -4.34 -3.38 -9.82
CA LEU A 111 -4.04 -2.85 -11.15
C LEU A 111 -3.29 -3.87 -12.00
N LEU A 112 -2.27 -4.54 -11.45
CA LEU A 112 -1.54 -5.59 -12.15
C LEU A 112 -2.44 -6.76 -12.55
N ALA A 113 -3.36 -7.19 -11.67
CA ALA A 113 -4.35 -8.23 -11.99
C ALA A 113 -5.28 -7.78 -13.14
N THR A 114 -5.73 -6.53 -13.11
CA THR A 114 -6.56 -5.96 -14.18
C THR A 114 -5.82 -5.96 -15.51
N LEU A 115 -4.56 -5.50 -15.52
CA LEU A 115 -3.73 -5.46 -16.73
C LEU A 115 -3.43 -6.85 -17.27
N ALA A 116 -3.13 -7.82 -16.41
CA ALA A 116 -2.86 -9.21 -16.80
C ALA A 116 -4.05 -9.84 -17.53
N GLN A 117 -5.28 -9.42 -17.20
CA GLN A 117 -6.50 -9.94 -17.82
C GLN A 117 -6.92 -9.13 -19.05
N ARG A 118 -6.76 -7.80 -19.03
CA ARG A 118 -7.51 -6.89 -19.92
C ARG A 118 -6.67 -5.95 -20.77
N ASP A 119 -5.35 -5.86 -20.60
CA ASP A 119 -4.55 -5.02 -21.50
C ASP A 119 -4.70 -5.52 -22.95
N SER A 120 -4.81 -4.59 -23.90
CA SER A 120 -4.97 -4.92 -25.31
C SER A 120 -3.74 -5.63 -25.89
N ASP A 121 -2.56 -5.35 -25.35
CA ASP A 121 -1.29 -5.95 -25.76
C ASP A 121 -0.98 -7.22 -24.96
N ALA A 122 -0.73 -8.33 -25.67
CA ALA A 122 -0.48 -9.63 -25.06
C ALA A 122 0.80 -9.68 -24.23
N THR A 123 1.83 -8.95 -24.65
CA THR A 123 3.12 -8.88 -23.94
C THR A 123 2.97 -8.07 -22.66
N VAL A 124 2.15 -7.01 -22.66
CA VAL A 124 1.81 -6.28 -21.43
C VAL A 124 1.05 -7.18 -20.45
N ARG A 125 0.07 -7.97 -20.92
CA ARG A 125 -0.66 -8.94 -20.08
C ARG A 125 0.29 -9.94 -19.42
N GLU A 126 1.22 -10.51 -20.19
CA GLU A 126 2.21 -11.47 -19.69
C GLU A 126 3.10 -10.84 -18.61
N HIS A 127 3.63 -9.64 -18.85
CA HIS A 127 4.46 -8.96 -17.88
C HIS A 127 3.71 -8.57 -16.61
N ALA A 128 2.44 -8.18 -16.73
CA ALA A 128 1.60 -7.84 -15.58
C ALA A 128 1.35 -9.08 -14.72
N GLY A 129 1.00 -10.22 -15.32
CA GLY A 129 0.85 -11.48 -14.59
C GLY A 129 2.15 -11.95 -13.95
N ALA A 130 3.28 -11.81 -14.65
CA ALA A 130 4.59 -12.17 -14.13
C ALA A 130 5.04 -11.28 -12.96
N ARG A 131 4.73 -9.98 -13.00
CA ARG A 131 5.01 -9.06 -11.90
C ARG A 131 4.09 -9.31 -10.72
N LEU A 132 2.79 -9.51 -10.95
CA LEU A 132 1.81 -9.83 -9.92
C LEU A 132 2.24 -11.04 -9.10
N ARG A 133 2.51 -12.18 -9.76
CA ARG A 133 2.88 -13.42 -9.06
C ARG A 133 4.13 -13.25 -8.19
N ARG A 134 5.13 -12.47 -8.65
CA ARG A 134 6.36 -12.22 -7.89
C ARG A 134 6.11 -11.36 -6.65
N LEU A 135 5.35 -10.28 -6.80
CA LEU A 135 5.02 -9.39 -5.68
C LEU A 135 4.17 -10.10 -4.63
N VAL A 136 3.17 -10.89 -5.06
CA VAL A 136 2.30 -11.65 -4.15
C VAL A 136 3.07 -12.77 -3.45
N ALA A 137 4.03 -13.42 -4.14
CA ALA A 137 4.92 -14.42 -3.55
C ALA A 137 6.07 -13.82 -2.74
N GLY A 138 6.20 -12.50 -2.63
CA GLY A 138 7.25 -11.86 -1.83
C GLY A 138 8.66 -12.01 -2.39
N LEU A 139 8.80 -12.22 -3.71
CA LEU A 139 10.09 -12.49 -4.36
C LEU A 139 10.89 -11.23 -4.72
N ASP A 140 10.25 -10.06 -4.65
CA ASP A 140 10.86 -8.78 -4.97
C ASP A 140 11.05 -7.94 -3.71
N ALA A 141 12.14 -7.18 -3.62
CA ALA A 141 12.43 -6.31 -2.47
C ALA A 141 11.34 -5.25 -2.22
N ASP A 142 10.62 -4.87 -3.26
CA ASP A 142 9.54 -3.88 -3.21
C ASP A 142 8.14 -4.51 -3.10
N SER A 143 8.06 -5.82 -2.82
CA SER A 143 6.81 -6.52 -2.55
C SER A 143 6.01 -5.84 -1.45
N PRO A 144 4.67 -5.81 -1.54
CA PRO A 144 3.83 -5.37 -0.44
C PRO A 144 4.11 -6.16 0.84
N THR A 145 3.76 -5.57 1.97
CA THR A 145 3.91 -6.22 3.29
C THR A 145 3.20 -7.56 3.33
N ILE A 146 3.67 -8.48 4.19
CA ILE A 146 3.05 -9.80 4.34
C ILE A 146 1.53 -9.71 4.61
N THR A 147 1.10 -8.76 5.44
CA THR A 147 -0.32 -8.52 5.73
C THR A 147 -1.11 -8.14 4.49
N GLN A 148 -0.60 -7.20 3.67
CA GLN A 148 -1.26 -6.80 2.43
C GLN A 148 -1.36 -7.96 1.43
N ARG A 149 -0.33 -8.80 1.34
CA ARG A 149 -0.33 -9.98 0.46
C ARG A 149 -1.30 -11.06 0.94
N LEU A 150 -1.39 -11.31 2.25
CA LEU A 150 -2.40 -12.21 2.82
C LEU A 150 -3.82 -11.71 2.52
N SER A 151 -4.10 -10.43 2.78
CA SER A 151 -5.40 -9.83 2.47
C SER A 151 -5.75 -9.87 0.98
N TYR A 152 -4.76 -9.69 0.10
CA TYR A 152 -4.96 -9.87 -1.34
C TYR A 152 -5.26 -11.34 -1.67
N LEU A 153 -4.49 -12.27 -1.13
CA LEU A 153 -4.67 -13.70 -1.40
C LEU A 153 -6.03 -14.23 -0.94
N ASP A 154 -6.58 -13.70 0.16
CA ASP A 154 -7.93 -14.06 0.64
C ASP A 154 -9.05 -13.75 -0.36
N THR A 155 -8.82 -12.86 -1.32
CA THR A 155 -9.82 -12.51 -2.36
C THR A 155 -9.55 -13.18 -3.71
N VAL A 156 -8.43 -13.88 -3.85
CA VAL A 156 -8.02 -14.54 -5.10
C VAL A 156 -8.61 -15.94 -5.20
N GLU A 157 -9.22 -16.23 -6.34
CA GLU A 157 -9.72 -17.57 -6.71
C GLU A 157 -8.85 -18.28 -7.77
N ASP A 158 -7.85 -17.58 -8.34
CA ASP A 158 -6.94 -18.15 -9.34
C ASP A 158 -6.03 -19.22 -8.71
N SER A 159 -6.41 -20.49 -8.89
CA SER A 159 -5.69 -21.65 -8.36
C SER A 159 -4.23 -21.69 -8.77
N ARG A 160 -3.89 -21.23 -9.99
CA ARG A 160 -2.50 -21.22 -10.47
C ARG A 160 -1.66 -20.20 -9.71
N LEU A 161 -2.24 -19.06 -9.38
CA LEU A 161 -1.57 -18.05 -8.55
C LEU A 161 -1.40 -18.54 -7.11
N LEU A 162 -2.43 -19.17 -6.53
CA LEU A 162 -2.36 -19.74 -5.18
C LEU A 162 -1.26 -20.82 -5.10
N ASP A 163 -1.25 -21.77 -6.04
CA ASP A 163 -0.21 -22.80 -6.13
C ASP A 163 1.18 -22.20 -6.29
N TYR A 164 1.33 -21.19 -7.16
CA TYR A 164 2.60 -20.52 -7.33
C TYR A 164 3.13 -19.96 -6.01
N VAL A 165 2.29 -19.31 -5.22
CA VAL A 165 2.68 -18.72 -3.93
C VAL A 165 3.04 -19.80 -2.92
N VAL A 166 2.29 -20.91 -2.85
CA VAL A 166 2.62 -22.04 -1.96
C VAL A 166 4.03 -22.57 -2.22
N HIS A 167 4.44 -22.66 -3.49
CA HIS A 167 5.72 -23.25 -3.88
C HIS A 167 6.90 -22.26 -3.83
N HIS A 168 6.65 -20.96 -3.95
CA HIS A 168 7.72 -19.97 -4.12
C HIS A 168 7.86 -18.99 -2.96
N ALA A 169 6.82 -18.79 -2.13
CA ALA A 169 6.88 -17.80 -1.06
C ALA A 169 7.95 -18.16 -0.02
N PRO A 170 8.92 -17.27 0.26
CA PRO A 170 9.95 -17.53 1.26
C PRO A 170 9.35 -17.57 2.67
N GLU A 171 8.30 -16.78 2.93
CA GLU A 171 7.68 -16.72 4.25
C GLU A 171 6.76 -17.93 4.50
N VAL A 172 7.07 -18.67 5.57
CA VAL A 172 6.30 -19.84 6.02
C VAL A 172 4.82 -19.49 6.25
N VAL A 173 4.56 -18.32 6.83
CA VAL A 173 3.21 -17.86 7.19
C VAL A 173 2.29 -17.78 5.96
N LEU A 174 2.80 -17.36 4.80
CA LEU A 174 2.04 -17.33 3.55
C LEU A 174 1.70 -18.75 3.08
N ARG A 175 2.68 -19.65 3.11
CA ARG A 175 2.52 -21.04 2.67
C ARG A 175 1.51 -21.78 3.55
N GLU A 176 1.61 -21.66 4.87
CA GLU A 176 0.70 -22.31 5.83
C GLU A 176 -0.73 -21.76 5.76
N HIS A 177 -0.89 -20.46 5.52
CA HIS A 177 -2.20 -19.84 5.32
C HIS A 177 -2.89 -20.45 4.10
N LEU A 178 -2.20 -20.50 2.97
CA LEU A 178 -2.75 -21.03 1.72
C LEU A 178 -2.99 -22.55 1.78
N MET A 179 -2.08 -23.33 2.37
CA MET A 179 -2.28 -24.78 2.52
C MET A 179 -3.55 -25.09 3.34
N ARG A 180 -3.79 -24.36 4.43
CA ARG A 180 -5.02 -24.53 5.22
C ARG A 180 -6.27 -24.15 4.43
N ARG A 181 -6.21 -23.07 3.66
CA ARG A 181 -7.32 -22.65 2.81
C ARG A 181 -7.64 -23.68 1.72
N LEU A 182 -6.63 -24.12 0.96
CA LEU A 182 -6.79 -25.09 -0.12
C LEU A 182 -7.29 -26.45 0.39
N ALA A 183 -6.81 -26.92 1.55
CA ALA A 183 -7.31 -28.16 2.17
C ALA A 183 -8.78 -28.05 2.62
N LYS A 184 -9.23 -26.86 3.04
CA LYS A 184 -10.64 -26.62 3.36
C LYS A 184 -11.49 -26.63 2.10
N GLU A 185 -11.02 -25.97 1.03
CA GLU A 185 -11.72 -25.93 -0.26
C GLU A 185 -11.86 -27.33 -0.86
N SER A 186 -10.83 -28.18 -0.77
CA SER A 186 -10.90 -29.57 -1.26
C SER A 186 -11.92 -30.42 -0.49
N LEU A 187 -11.93 -30.32 0.85
CA LEU A 187 -12.90 -31.05 1.68
C LEU A 187 -14.34 -30.63 1.38
N CYS A 188 -14.58 -29.33 1.18
CA CYS A 188 -15.91 -28.84 0.81
C CYS A 188 -16.36 -29.35 -0.56
N ALA A 189 -15.43 -29.46 -1.53
CA ALA A 189 -15.74 -30.00 -2.85
C ALA A 189 -16.07 -31.50 -2.81
N GLU A 190 -15.37 -32.28 -1.97
CA GLU A 190 -15.65 -33.71 -1.77
C GLU A 190 -17.05 -33.94 -1.20
N MET A 191 -17.43 -33.22 -0.13
CA MET A 191 -18.76 -33.35 0.47
C MET A 191 -19.89 -32.99 -0.50
N ALA A 192 -19.71 -31.98 -1.35
CA ALA A 192 -20.73 -31.54 -2.30
C ALA A 192 -21.00 -32.55 -3.44
N VAL A 193 -20.11 -33.52 -3.67
CA VAL A 193 -20.28 -34.59 -4.67
C VAL A 193 -21.01 -35.80 -4.08
N GLU A 194 -21.00 -35.96 -2.76
CA GLU A 194 -21.61 -37.09 -2.05
C GLU A 194 -23.10 -36.87 -1.68
N ASP A 195 -23.60 -35.63 -1.78
CA ASP A 195 -25.01 -35.24 -1.61
C ASP A 195 -25.82 -35.31 -2.93
#